data_AF-A7GKN0-F1
#
_entry.id   AF-A7GKN0-F1
#
_cell.length_a   1.000
_cell.length_b   1.000
_cell.length_c   1.000
_cell.angle_alpha   90.00
_cell.angle_beta   90.00
_cell.angle_gamma   90.00
#
_symmetry.space_group_name_H-M   'P 1'
#
loop_
_entity.id
_entity.type
_entity.pdbx_description
1 polymer ?
#
loop_
_entity_poly.entity_id
_entity_poly.type
_entity_poly.pdbx_seq_one_letter_code
_entity_poly.pdbx_strand_id
1 'polypeptide(L)'
;MFKKCLFIFLFIIISIGGYIAYNHYFYHDKSSKVSRESQKIISIISNATDEIAKGVPVRSERGTISRKDHAFILSFFRNYEKLLSDEIDPKKHGYTESEQQLVRYTIKLFTTYNIMNQQFILGDMSFASTIMKNLYEDLDKAPMYLYLESQGELKKEQKKQEEQITSVEKGQKKENFSENKYKIEESTKEQVSEDEIRDFMEKYADAGMKAIRENDFSYIKSFLDPKGKAYRESQKYIKYINDKNISETLLTYQVNSIKLINKAEYVVTAYEEYGITYGDGTTKIKSFNNTYKIKVLENGRLAMNELLTKH
;
A
#
# COMPACT_ATOMS: atom_id res chain seq x y z
N MET A 1 -40.55 -8.46 -6.59
CA MET A 1 -39.78 -7.93 -7.75
C MET A 1 -39.11 -6.57 -7.49
N PHE A 2 -39.05 -6.07 -6.24
CA PHE A 2 -38.58 -4.72 -5.90
C PHE A 2 -37.22 -4.62 -5.18
N LYS A 3 -36.44 -5.72 -5.11
CA LYS A 3 -35.14 -5.75 -4.41
C LYS A 3 -33.91 -5.79 -5.34
N LYS A 4 -34.09 -5.73 -6.66
CA LYS A 4 -32.98 -5.75 -7.63
C LYS A 4 -32.60 -4.38 -8.23
N CYS A 5 -33.35 -3.32 -7.96
CA CYS A 5 -33.01 -1.97 -8.43
C CYS A 5 -32.11 -1.15 -7.49
N LEU A 6 -31.91 -1.58 -6.24
CA LEU A 6 -31.11 -0.81 -5.27
C LEU A 6 -29.59 -1.04 -5.41
N PHE A 7 -29.17 -2.15 -6.04
CA PHE A 7 -27.75 -2.49 -6.18
C PHE A 7 -27.08 -1.85 -7.40
N ILE A 8 -27.85 -1.38 -8.38
CA ILE A 8 -27.33 -0.74 -9.59
C ILE A 8 -27.12 0.77 -9.37
N PHE A 9 -27.76 1.37 -8.37
CA PHE A 9 -27.53 2.78 -8.01
C PHE A 9 -26.27 3.02 -7.16
N LEU A 10 -25.65 1.97 -6.60
CA LEU A 10 -24.42 2.11 -5.80
C LEU A 10 -23.16 2.25 -6.68
N PHE A 11 -23.21 1.86 -7.95
CA PHE A 11 -22.05 1.94 -8.87
C PHE A 11 -21.92 3.28 -9.59
N ILE A 12 -22.94 4.14 -9.57
CA ILE A 12 -22.93 5.46 -10.24
C ILE A 12 -22.61 6.60 -9.26
N ILE A 13 -22.55 6.33 -7.95
CA ILE A 13 -22.25 7.35 -6.93
C ILE A 13 -20.77 7.34 -6.51
N ILE A 14 -19.92 6.46 -7.06
CA ILE A 14 -18.49 6.43 -6.69
C ILE A 14 -17.71 7.61 -7.28
N SER A 15 -18.13 8.19 -8.40
CA SER A 15 -17.43 9.33 -9.03
C SER A 15 -17.79 10.71 -8.46
N ILE A 16 -18.84 10.82 -7.63
CA ILE A 16 -19.27 12.10 -7.01
C ILE A 16 -19.42 11.97 -5.48
N GLY A 17 -19.81 10.79 -4.99
CA GLY A 17 -20.02 10.51 -3.56
C GLY A 17 -18.74 10.36 -2.75
N GLY A 18 -17.61 9.96 -3.37
CA GLY A 18 -16.30 9.94 -2.72
C GLY A 18 -15.85 11.33 -2.26
N TYR A 19 -16.14 12.36 -3.06
CA TYR A 19 -15.75 13.76 -2.79
C TYR A 19 -16.49 14.38 -1.60
N ILE A 20 -17.81 14.15 -1.51
CA ILE A 20 -18.64 14.69 -0.41
C ILE A 20 -18.33 13.97 0.91
N ALA A 21 -18.04 12.66 0.87
CA ALA A 21 -17.55 11.93 2.03
C ALA A 21 -16.15 12.39 2.46
N TYR A 22 -15.24 12.68 1.52
CA TYR A 22 -13.87 13.14 1.78
C TYR A 22 -13.82 14.47 2.55
N ASN A 23 -14.56 15.49 2.10
CA ASN A 23 -14.60 16.79 2.78
C ASN A 23 -15.34 16.76 4.13
N HIS A 24 -16.30 15.84 4.30
CA HIS A 24 -17.11 15.79 5.52
C HIS A 24 -16.49 14.92 6.63
N TYR A 25 -15.71 13.87 6.29
CA TYR A 25 -15.14 12.95 7.28
C TYR A 25 -13.72 13.29 7.75
N PHE A 26 -12.90 14.02 6.98
CA PHE A 26 -11.45 14.11 7.25
C PHE A 26 -10.94 15.49 7.70
N TYR A 27 -11.79 16.51 7.75
CA TYR A 27 -11.45 17.80 8.37
C TYR A 27 -11.59 17.73 9.89
N HIS A 28 -10.71 16.98 10.55
CA HIS A 28 -10.57 17.04 12.00
C HIS A 28 -9.72 18.25 12.40
N ASP A 29 -10.30 19.12 13.22
CA ASP A 29 -9.68 20.35 13.78
C ASP A 29 -8.40 20.08 14.62
N LYS A 30 -8.15 18.81 14.97
CA LYS A 30 -7.00 18.34 15.76
C LYS A 30 -5.86 17.71 14.95
N SER A 31 -5.89 17.77 13.62
CA SER A 31 -4.88 17.14 12.76
C SER A 31 -3.51 17.84 12.85
N SER A 32 -2.43 17.03 12.82
CA SER A 32 -1.06 17.55 12.82
C SER A 32 -0.80 18.48 11.63
N LYS A 33 0.27 19.30 11.69
CA LYS A 33 0.67 20.12 10.53
C LYS A 33 0.92 19.25 9.29
N VAL A 34 1.60 18.11 9.47
CA VAL A 34 1.89 17.16 8.40
C VAL A 34 0.59 16.64 7.77
N SER A 35 -0.39 16.29 8.61
CA SER A 35 -1.68 15.79 8.17
C SER A 35 -2.44 16.81 7.35
N ARG A 36 -2.57 18.05 7.84
CA ARG A 36 -3.23 19.14 7.09
C ARG A 36 -2.55 19.43 5.75
N GLU A 37 -1.22 19.44 5.72
CA GLU A 37 -0.50 19.66 4.48
C GLU A 37 -0.65 18.48 3.51
N SER A 38 -0.63 17.24 4.00
CA SER A 38 -0.84 16.02 3.21
C SER A 38 -2.26 15.95 2.64
N GLN A 39 -3.29 16.24 3.44
CA GLN A 39 -4.68 16.31 3.01
C GLN A 39 -4.89 17.34 1.90
N LYS A 40 -4.28 18.52 2.04
CA LYS A 40 -4.34 19.55 1.00
C LYS A 40 -3.68 19.07 -0.29
N ILE A 41 -2.55 18.37 -0.19
CA ILE A 41 -1.89 17.79 -1.36
C ILE A 41 -2.75 16.71 -2.03
N ILE A 42 -3.30 15.78 -1.26
CA ILE A 42 -4.20 14.74 -1.77
C ILE A 42 -5.41 15.38 -2.47
N SER A 43 -5.96 16.46 -1.91
CA SER A 43 -7.05 17.22 -2.54
C SER A 43 -6.61 17.90 -3.85
N ILE A 44 -5.41 18.50 -3.90
CA ILE A 44 -4.86 19.06 -5.15
C ILE A 44 -4.75 17.97 -6.23
N ILE A 45 -4.21 16.80 -5.88
CA ILE A 45 -4.06 15.67 -6.82
C ILE A 45 -5.42 15.18 -7.28
N SER A 46 -6.36 14.92 -6.35
CA SER A 46 -7.71 14.45 -6.68
C SER A 46 -8.44 15.41 -7.60
N ASN A 47 -8.43 16.72 -7.31
CA ASN A 47 -9.05 17.72 -8.17
C ASN A 47 -8.39 17.76 -9.56
N ALA A 48 -7.05 17.69 -9.61
CA ALA A 48 -6.33 17.67 -10.88
C ALA A 48 -6.69 16.43 -11.71
N THR A 49 -6.80 15.29 -11.05
CA THR A 49 -7.20 14.00 -11.61
C THR A 49 -8.61 14.12 -12.22
N ASP A 50 -9.60 14.58 -11.46
CA ASP A 50 -10.98 14.71 -11.96
C ASP A 50 -11.12 15.67 -13.15
N GLU A 51 -10.35 16.75 -13.18
CA GLU A 51 -10.36 17.69 -14.30
C GLU A 51 -9.65 17.11 -15.55
N ILE A 52 -8.56 16.36 -15.38
CA ILE A 52 -7.91 15.64 -16.48
C ILE A 52 -8.86 14.59 -17.07
N ALA A 53 -9.61 13.87 -16.24
CA ALA A 53 -10.61 12.91 -16.70
C ALA A 53 -11.72 13.55 -17.55
N LYS A 54 -11.98 14.86 -17.35
CA LYS A 54 -12.90 15.67 -18.16
C LYS A 54 -12.23 16.28 -19.40
N GLY A 55 -10.96 15.99 -19.64
CA GLY A 55 -10.17 16.49 -20.76
C GLY A 55 -9.59 17.89 -20.59
N VAL A 56 -9.48 18.37 -19.34
CA VAL A 56 -8.84 19.64 -19.03
C VAL A 56 -7.32 19.47 -18.98
N PRO A 57 -6.53 20.31 -19.69
CA PRO A 57 -5.07 20.23 -19.65
C PRO A 57 -4.48 20.65 -18.30
N VAL A 58 -3.39 19.98 -17.90
CA VAL A 58 -2.79 20.07 -16.55
C VAL A 58 -2.18 21.45 -16.24
N ARG A 59 -1.51 22.10 -17.20
CA ARG A 59 -1.08 23.51 -17.08
C ARG A 59 -1.53 24.36 -18.26
N SER A 60 -2.31 25.39 -17.91
CA SER A 60 -2.41 26.69 -18.60
C SER A 60 -2.45 27.77 -17.51
N GLU A 61 -2.57 29.06 -17.84
CA GLU A 61 -2.96 30.08 -16.83
C GLU A 61 -4.27 29.72 -16.11
N ARG A 62 -5.04 28.77 -16.68
CA ARG A 62 -6.27 28.16 -16.16
C ARG A 62 -6.13 26.63 -15.93
N GLY A 63 -4.92 26.11 -15.77
CA GLY A 63 -4.65 24.67 -15.61
C GLY A 63 -5.10 24.10 -14.27
N THR A 64 -5.11 22.77 -14.16
CA THR A 64 -5.68 22.05 -13.02
C THR A 64 -4.86 22.13 -11.73
N ILE A 65 -3.53 22.34 -11.83
CA ILE A 65 -2.67 22.64 -10.67
C ILE A 65 -2.16 24.08 -10.77
N SER A 66 -2.66 24.95 -9.89
CA SER A 66 -2.25 26.36 -9.87
C SER A 66 -0.76 26.53 -9.54
N ARG A 67 -0.17 27.68 -9.91
CA ARG A 67 1.22 28.01 -9.52
C ARG A 67 1.43 27.99 -8.01
N LYS A 68 0.40 28.39 -7.25
CA LYS A 68 0.39 28.39 -5.78
C LYS A 68 0.41 26.97 -5.23
N ASP A 69 -0.40 26.07 -5.80
CA ASP A 69 -0.48 24.67 -5.39
C ASP A 69 0.80 23.91 -5.74
N HIS A 70 1.37 24.18 -6.91
CA HIS A 70 2.68 23.64 -7.29
C HIS A 70 3.78 24.10 -6.32
N ALA A 71 3.83 25.39 -5.95
CA ALA A 71 4.78 25.89 -4.97
C ALA A 71 4.58 25.25 -3.59
N PHE A 72 3.33 25.00 -3.21
CA PHE A 72 2.98 24.31 -1.97
C PHE A 72 3.48 22.86 -1.96
N ILE A 73 3.25 22.09 -3.04
CA ILE A 73 3.76 20.72 -3.20
C ILE A 73 5.29 20.68 -3.05
N LEU A 74 6.01 21.57 -3.74
CA LEU A 74 7.47 21.64 -3.62
C LEU A 74 7.93 21.98 -2.20
N SER A 75 7.19 22.84 -1.49
CA SER A 75 7.50 23.17 -0.11
C SER A 75 7.31 21.97 0.83
N PHE A 76 6.25 21.20 0.64
CA PHE A 76 6.00 19.97 1.39
C PHE A 76 7.13 18.96 1.20
N PHE A 77 7.57 18.75 -0.04
CA PHE A 77 8.63 17.79 -0.37
C PHE A 77 9.92 18.13 0.37
N ARG A 78 10.31 19.41 0.37
CA ARG A 78 11.48 19.89 1.10
C ARG A 78 11.33 19.79 2.62
N ASN A 79 10.13 20.09 3.14
CA ASN A 79 9.88 20.07 4.57
C ASN A 79 9.96 18.65 5.17
N TYR A 80 9.58 17.65 4.38
CA TYR A 80 9.44 16.26 4.85
C TYR A 80 10.34 15.26 4.13
N GLU A 81 11.33 15.72 3.38
CA GLU A 81 12.32 14.87 2.67
C GLU A 81 12.98 13.85 3.61
N LYS A 82 13.28 14.25 4.85
CA LYS A 82 13.87 13.39 5.87
C LYS A 82 12.97 12.22 6.27
N LEU A 83 11.66 12.32 6.10
CA LEU A 83 10.73 11.24 6.43
C LEU A 83 10.65 10.16 5.35
N LEU A 84 11.30 10.38 4.20
CA LEU A 84 11.34 9.42 3.11
C LEU A 84 12.30 8.24 3.33
N SER A 85 13.33 8.40 4.17
CA SER A 85 14.29 7.32 4.44
C SER A 85 13.74 6.31 5.45
N ASP A 86 13.94 5.02 5.19
CA ASP A 86 13.66 3.90 6.11
C ASP A 86 14.61 3.86 7.31
N GLU A 87 15.76 4.52 7.21
CA GLU A 87 16.78 4.53 8.26
C GLU A 87 16.54 5.61 9.32
N ILE A 88 15.58 6.50 9.09
CA ILE A 88 15.28 7.63 9.97
C ILE A 88 14.22 7.22 10.98
N ASP A 89 14.57 7.34 12.27
CA ASP A 89 13.62 7.25 13.39
C ASP A 89 12.79 8.54 13.45
N PRO A 90 11.51 8.53 13.05
CA PRO A 90 10.70 9.75 12.93
C PRO A 90 10.52 10.44 14.27
N LYS A 91 10.58 9.70 15.39
CA LYS A 91 10.40 10.27 16.74
C LYS A 91 11.53 11.22 17.12
N LYS A 92 12.76 10.95 16.66
CA LYS A 92 13.91 11.86 16.87
C LYS A 92 13.72 13.21 16.18
N HIS A 93 12.80 13.28 15.23
CA HIS A 93 12.49 14.47 14.45
C HIS A 93 11.13 15.07 14.80
N GLY A 94 10.47 14.60 15.86
CA GLY A 94 9.19 15.11 16.32
C GLY A 94 7.97 14.57 15.55
N TYR A 95 8.15 13.50 14.77
CA TYR A 95 7.09 12.87 13.99
C TYR A 95 6.74 11.48 14.53
N THR A 96 5.51 11.04 14.27
CA THR A 96 5.07 9.66 14.44
C THR A 96 5.45 8.81 13.23
N GLU A 97 5.47 7.50 13.43
CA GLU A 97 5.51 6.52 12.33
C GLU A 97 4.36 6.75 11.34
N SER A 98 3.15 7.07 11.84
CA SER A 98 1.98 7.31 10.99
C SER A 98 2.10 8.59 10.16
N GLU A 99 2.71 9.66 10.70
CA GLU A 99 3.02 10.87 9.92
C GLU A 99 4.09 10.59 8.85
N GLN A 100 5.12 9.80 9.18
CA GLN A 100 6.13 9.37 8.20
C GLN A 100 5.49 8.61 7.04
N GLN A 101 4.60 7.67 7.34
CA GLN A 101 3.90 6.89 6.33
C GLN A 101 2.93 7.73 5.50
N LEU A 102 2.22 8.67 6.11
CA LEU A 102 1.37 9.61 5.39
C LEU A 102 2.18 10.48 4.41
N VAL A 103 3.36 10.95 4.82
CA VAL A 103 4.27 11.69 3.94
C VAL A 103 4.73 10.82 2.76
N ARG A 104 5.14 9.58 3.03
CA ARG A 104 5.60 8.64 2.01
C ARG A 104 4.50 8.34 1.00
N TYR A 105 3.30 8.03 1.47
CA TYR A 105 2.13 7.85 0.64
C TYR A 105 1.87 9.09 -0.23
N THR A 106 1.86 10.27 0.38
CA THR A 106 1.61 11.55 -0.31
C THR A 106 2.66 11.82 -1.40
N ILE A 107 3.94 11.55 -1.13
CA ILE A 107 5.03 11.76 -2.10
C ILE A 107 5.00 10.68 -3.20
N LYS A 108 4.69 9.43 -2.85
CA LYS A 108 4.52 8.32 -3.79
C LYS A 108 3.49 8.64 -4.87
N LEU A 109 2.37 9.27 -4.51
CA LEU A 109 1.36 9.72 -5.48
C LEU A 109 1.95 10.61 -6.58
N PHE A 110 2.95 11.44 -6.29
CA PHE A 110 3.60 12.27 -7.33
C PHE A 110 4.69 11.53 -8.08
N THR A 111 5.54 10.79 -7.37
CA THR A 111 6.74 10.20 -7.96
C THR A 111 6.38 8.99 -8.83
N THR A 112 5.46 8.14 -8.38
CA THR A 112 5.00 6.96 -9.13
C THR A 112 4.28 7.36 -10.41
N TYR A 113 3.35 8.32 -10.32
CA TYR A 113 2.55 8.75 -11.46
C TYR A 113 3.18 9.87 -12.26
N ASN A 114 4.38 10.29 -11.85
CA ASN A 114 5.17 11.33 -12.49
C ASN A 114 4.33 12.59 -12.78
N ILE A 115 3.45 12.96 -11.82
CA ILE A 115 2.48 14.06 -11.95
C ILE A 115 3.20 15.40 -12.18
N MET A 116 4.49 15.47 -11.83
CA MET A 116 5.37 16.62 -12.06
C MET A 116 6.18 16.56 -13.37
N ASN A 117 6.00 15.54 -14.21
CA ASN A 117 6.66 15.43 -15.52
C ASN A 117 6.05 16.39 -16.53
N GLN A 118 6.90 17.03 -17.34
CA GLN A 118 6.49 17.87 -18.46
C GLN A 118 5.49 17.21 -19.40
N GLN A 119 5.58 15.91 -19.67
CA GLN A 119 4.64 15.21 -20.57
C GLN A 119 3.22 15.11 -19.98
N PHE A 120 3.12 14.88 -18.67
CA PHE A 120 1.83 14.94 -17.96
C PHE A 120 1.30 16.39 -17.94
N ILE A 121 2.21 17.34 -17.75
CA ILE A 121 1.93 18.79 -17.74
C ILE A 121 1.41 19.29 -19.10
N LEU A 122 1.84 18.69 -20.22
CA LEU A 122 1.47 19.08 -21.59
C LEU A 122 0.16 18.45 -22.07
N GLY A 123 -0.49 17.58 -21.29
CA GLY A 123 -1.84 17.09 -21.58
C GLY A 123 -1.94 16.04 -22.69
N ASP A 124 -0.95 15.15 -22.83
CA ASP A 124 -1.10 13.97 -23.70
C ASP A 124 -2.18 13.04 -23.11
N MET A 125 -3.35 13.05 -23.74
CA MET A 125 -4.55 12.35 -23.28
C MET A 125 -4.39 10.83 -23.29
N SER A 126 -3.57 10.28 -24.20
CA SER A 126 -3.34 8.83 -24.26
C SER A 126 -2.49 8.37 -23.07
N PHE A 127 -1.44 9.15 -22.76
CA PHE A 127 -0.56 8.95 -21.61
C PHE A 127 -1.32 9.15 -20.29
N ALA A 128 -2.16 10.18 -20.23
CA ALA A 128 -2.98 10.49 -19.05
C ALA A 128 -3.91 9.32 -18.71
N SER A 129 -4.67 8.77 -19.67
CA SER A 129 -5.68 7.74 -19.39
C SER A 129 -5.14 6.50 -18.65
N THR A 130 -3.91 6.06 -18.98
CA THR A 130 -3.29 4.88 -18.37
C THR A 130 -2.79 5.16 -16.96
N ILE A 131 -2.19 6.34 -16.75
CA ILE A 131 -1.71 6.79 -15.43
C ILE A 131 -2.87 7.01 -14.46
N MET A 132 -3.97 7.56 -14.98
CA MET A 132 -5.13 7.98 -14.22
C MET A 132 -5.86 6.82 -13.53
N LYS A 133 -5.99 5.67 -14.21
CA LYS A 133 -6.64 4.49 -13.60
C LYS A 133 -5.94 4.06 -12.31
N ASN A 134 -4.62 3.87 -12.38
CA ASN A 134 -3.81 3.44 -11.25
C ASN A 134 -3.76 4.54 -10.15
N LEU A 135 -3.71 5.82 -10.56
CA LEU A 135 -3.78 6.94 -9.63
C LEU A 135 -5.09 6.97 -8.83
N TYR A 136 -6.24 6.67 -9.45
CA TYR A 136 -7.52 6.54 -8.73
C TYR A 136 -7.48 5.39 -7.70
N GLU A 137 -6.98 4.22 -8.10
CA GLU A 137 -6.86 3.07 -7.20
C GLU A 137 -5.95 3.35 -5.99
N ASP A 138 -4.90 4.16 -6.17
CA ASP A 138 -4.05 4.59 -5.06
C ASP A 138 -4.71 5.70 -4.22
N LEU A 139 -5.40 6.68 -4.84
CA LEU A 139 -6.13 7.73 -4.13
C LEU A 139 -7.23 7.16 -3.22
N ASP A 140 -7.88 6.07 -3.60
CA ASP A 140 -8.87 5.35 -2.78
C ASP A 140 -8.30 4.84 -1.45
N LYS A 141 -6.98 4.77 -1.31
CA LYS A 141 -6.28 4.39 -0.07
C LYS A 141 -6.06 5.57 0.88
N ALA A 142 -6.22 6.83 0.42
CA ALA A 142 -6.01 8.02 1.23
C ALA A 142 -6.80 8.06 2.56
N PRO A 143 -8.10 7.70 2.60
CA PRO A 143 -8.88 7.67 3.84
C PRO A 143 -8.23 6.84 4.95
N MET A 144 -7.60 5.73 4.58
CA MET A 144 -6.94 4.83 5.52
C MET A 144 -5.65 5.44 6.07
N TYR A 145 -4.77 6.00 5.23
CA TYR A 145 -3.55 6.65 5.72
C TYR A 145 -3.86 7.85 6.63
N LEU A 146 -4.90 8.61 6.33
CA LEU A 146 -5.39 9.72 7.18
C LEU A 146 -5.98 9.22 8.50
N TYR A 147 -6.77 8.15 8.47
CA TYR A 147 -7.29 7.52 9.68
C TYR A 147 -6.15 7.04 10.60
N LEU A 148 -5.13 6.39 10.04
CA LEU A 148 -3.97 5.92 10.79
C LEU A 148 -3.18 7.04 11.46
N GLU A 149 -3.00 8.16 10.78
CA GLU A 149 -2.37 9.35 11.38
C GLU A 149 -3.19 9.91 12.54
N SER A 150 -4.52 9.99 12.40
CA SER A 150 -5.39 10.45 13.48
C SER A 150 -5.27 9.57 14.75
N GLN A 151 -5.08 8.26 14.59
CA GLN A 151 -4.84 7.34 15.72
C GLN A 151 -3.45 7.54 16.37
N GLY A 152 -2.45 7.95 15.58
CA GLY A 152 -1.13 8.33 16.07
C GLY A 152 -1.18 9.57 16.98
N GLU A 153 -2.00 10.57 16.62
CA GLU A 153 -2.20 11.79 17.41
C GLU A 153 -2.96 11.52 18.72
N LEU A 154 -3.98 10.66 18.71
CA LEU A 154 -4.68 10.25 19.93
C LEU A 154 -3.74 9.59 20.95
N LYS A 155 -2.79 8.79 20.47
CA LYS A 155 -1.74 8.19 21.32
C LYS A 155 -0.73 9.22 21.81
N LYS A 156 -0.39 10.25 21.03
CA LYS A 156 0.45 11.39 21.50
C LYS A 156 -0.22 12.16 22.63
N GLU A 157 -1.54 12.38 22.57
CA GLU A 157 -2.29 13.06 23.64
C GLU A 157 -2.35 12.20 24.92
N GLN A 158 -2.65 10.90 24.79
CA GLN A 158 -2.63 9.96 25.93
C GLN A 158 -1.23 9.87 26.55
N LYS A 159 -0.18 9.80 25.72
CA LYS A 159 1.20 9.75 26.18
C LYS A 159 1.68 11.07 26.78
N LYS A 160 1.18 12.24 26.35
CA LYS A 160 1.43 13.53 27.01
C LYS A 160 0.77 13.63 28.40
N GLN A 161 -0.36 12.95 28.60
CA GLN A 161 -1.00 12.82 29.91
C GLN A 161 -0.28 11.80 30.80
N GLU A 162 0.26 10.72 30.22
CA GLU A 162 1.04 9.70 30.92
C GLU A 162 2.51 10.12 31.18
N GLU A 163 3.12 10.99 30.38
CA GLU A 163 4.48 11.53 30.58
C GLU A 163 4.59 12.59 31.69
N GLN A 164 3.47 12.93 32.36
CA GLN A 164 3.50 13.54 33.71
C GLN A 164 3.68 12.50 34.83
N ILE A 165 3.64 11.21 34.52
CA ILE A 165 3.80 10.09 35.46
C ILE A 165 4.94 9.20 34.96
N THR A 166 6.15 9.67 35.24
CA THR A 166 7.34 8.87 35.54
C THR A 166 8.07 8.18 34.37
N SER A 167 9.25 8.74 34.13
CA SER A 167 10.46 8.27 33.45
C SER A 167 11.07 6.95 33.96
N VAL A 168 12.01 6.38 33.17
CA VAL A 168 13.03 5.31 33.45
C VAL A 168 12.57 3.91 32.94
N GLU A 169 13.24 3.12 32.09
CA GLU A 169 14.58 3.09 31.46
C GLU A 169 14.65 2.14 30.23
N LYS A 170 15.82 2.09 29.57
CA LYS A 170 16.19 1.58 28.23
C LYS A 170 16.74 0.12 28.19
N GLY A 171 16.85 -0.43 26.97
CA GLY A 171 18.02 -1.20 26.47
C GLY A 171 17.70 -2.50 25.70
N GLN A 172 17.83 -2.60 24.35
CA GLN A 172 18.98 -3.01 23.48
C GLN A 172 19.38 -4.51 23.58
N LYS A 173 19.73 -5.34 22.55
CA LYS A 173 20.44 -5.24 21.23
C LYS A 173 20.33 -6.61 20.45
N LYS A 174 20.26 -6.67 19.09
CA LYS A 174 21.22 -7.17 18.02
C LYS A 174 21.71 -8.66 18.09
N GLU A 175 21.99 -9.48 17.05
CA GLU A 175 22.33 -9.36 15.60
C GLU A 175 22.40 -10.75 14.85
N ASN A 176 22.33 -10.74 13.49
CA ASN A 176 23.02 -11.49 12.38
C ASN A 176 22.95 -13.03 12.05
N PHE A 177 22.67 -13.37 10.75
CA PHE A 177 23.42 -14.30 9.83
C PHE A 177 22.85 -14.24 8.36
N SER A 178 23.58 -13.75 7.34
CA SER A 178 24.44 -14.39 6.30
C SER A 178 23.76 -15.29 5.22
N GLU A 179 23.95 -14.90 3.95
CA GLU A 179 23.43 -15.47 2.69
C GLU A 179 24.40 -16.46 2.01
N ASN A 180 23.87 -17.44 1.25
CA ASN A 180 24.66 -18.13 0.24
C ASN A 180 23.83 -18.54 -0.99
N LYS A 181 24.41 -18.37 -2.18
CA LYS A 181 23.76 -18.32 -3.50
C LYS A 181 24.24 -19.48 -4.38
N TYR A 182 23.33 -20.20 -5.03
CA TYR A 182 23.65 -21.15 -6.11
C TYR A 182 22.85 -20.86 -7.39
N LYS A 183 23.55 -20.95 -8.53
CA LYS A 183 23.07 -20.93 -9.92
C LYS A 183 22.92 -22.38 -10.40
N ILE A 184 21.91 -22.72 -11.19
CA ILE A 184 21.96 -23.81 -12.20
C ILE A 184 21.12 -23.43 -13.43
N GLU A 185 21.64 -23.82 -14.59
CA GLU A 185 21.17 -23.61 -15.96
C GLU A 185 20.02 -24.54 -16.39
N GLU A 186 19.40 -24.15 -17.49
CA GLU A 186 18.10 -24.55 -17.98
C GLU A 186 18.13 -25.69 -19.02
N SER A 187 17.04 -26.43 -19.10
CA SER A 187 16.63 -27.17 -20.30
C SER A 187 15.12 -26.96 -20.41
N THR A 188 14.52 -27.06 -21.58
CA THR A 188 13.25 -26.42 -21.93
C THR A 188 12.00 -27.15 -21.45
N LYS A 189 11.15 -26.45 -20.66
CA LYS A 189 9.68 -26.46 -20.71
C LYS A 189 9.31 -25.03 -21.12
N GLU A 190 8.21 -24.81 -21.82
CA GLU A 190 7.73 -23.44 -22.11
C GLU A 190 7.65 -22.66 -20.80
N GLN A 191 8.51 -21.63 -20.71
CA GLN A 191 8.70 -20.84 -19.51
C GLN A 191 7.48 -19.93 -19.35
N VAL A 192 6.85 -19.96 -18.18
CA VAL A 192 5.78 -19.01 -17.81
C VAL A 192 6.33 -17.60 -17.86
N SER A 193 5.58 -16.68 -18.48
CA SER A 193 6.02 -15.29 -18.66
C SER A 193 6.10 -14.54 -17.33
N GLU A 194 6.93 -13.49 -17.27
CA GLU A 194 7.01 -12.65 -16.06
C GLU A 194 5.66 -11.97 -15.74
N ASP A 195 4.90 -11.57 -16.76
CA ASP A 195 3.59 -10.94 -16.58
C ASP A 195 2.57 -11.89 -15.94
N GLU A 196 2.55 -13.16 -16.36
CA GLU A 196 1.71 -14.19 -15.73
C GLU A 196 2.10 -14.44 -14.26
N ILE A 197 3.39 -14.33 -13.94
CA ILE A 197 3.87 -14.47 -12.56
C ILE A 197 3.49 -13.25 -11.71
N ARG A 198 3.56 -12.04 -12.27
CA ARG A 198 3.11 -10.81 -11.60
C ARG A 198 1.62 -10.85 -11.30
N ASP A 199 0.82 -11.19 -12.31
CA ASP A 199 -0.63 -11.36 -12.18
C ASP A 199 -0.99 -12.45 -11.16
N PHE A 200 -0.27 -13.58 -11.16
CA PHE A 200 -0.44 -14.61 -10.15
C PHE A 200 -0.15 -14.10 -8.73
N MET A 201 0.92 -13.31 -8.55
CA MET A 201 1.34 -12.80 -7.24
C MET A 201 0.37 -11.76 -6.68
N GLU A 202 -0.13 -10.86 -7.52
CA GLU A 202 -1.17 -9.89 -7.15
C GLU A 202 -2.46 -10.61 -6.74
N LYS A 203 -2.92 -11.56 -7.55
CA LYS A 203 -4.11 -12.38 -7.22
C LYS A 203 -3.93 -13.21 -5.96
N TYR A 204 -2.72 -13.73 -5.72
CA TYR A 204 -2.38 -14.45 -4.49
C TYR A 204 -2.49 -13.53 -3.26
N ALA A 205 -1.94 -12.30 -3.34
CA ALA A 205 -2.02 -11.32 -2.27
C ALA A 205 -3.48 -10.95 -1.96
N ASP A 206 -4.28 -10.65 -2.99
CA ASP A 206 -5.71 -10.34 -2.86
C ASP A 206 -6.51 -11.50 -2.26
N ALA A 207 -6.26 -12.73 -2.73
CA ALA A 207 -6.88 -13.93 -2.19
C ALA A 207 -6.52 -14.14 -0.71
N GLY A 208 -5.28 -13.84 -0.31
CA GLY A 208 -4.85 -13.85 1.08
C GLY A 208 -5.58 -12.82 1.93
N MET A 209 -5.72 -11.59 1.45
CA MET A 209 -6.47 -10.55 2.16
C MET A 209 -7.95 -10.91 2.31
N LYS A 210 -8.53 -11.53 1.29
CA LYS A 210 -9.89 -12.05 1.35
C LYS A 210 -10.01 -13.19 2.36
N ALA A 211 -9.07 -14.13 2.36
CA ALA A 211 -9.07 -15.24 3.30
C ALA A 211 -8.96 -14.76 4.77
N ILE A 212 -8.17 -13.72 5.02
CA ILE A 212 -8.07 -13.08 6.34
C ILE A 212 -9.40 -12.42 6.72
N ARG A 213 -9.96 -11.58 5.85
CA ARG A 213 -11.19 -10.82 6.13
C ARG A 213 -12.40 -11.73 6.39
N GLU A 214 -12.51 -12.80 5.63
CA GLU A 214 -13.60 -13.76 5.73
C GLU A 214 -13.32 -14.89 6.74
N ASN A 215 -12.13 -14.91 7.34
CA ASN A 215 -11.63 -16.00 8.17
C ASN A 215 -11.81 -17.39 7.51
N ASP A 216 -11.57 -17.46 6.20
CA ASP A 216 -11.81 -18.66 5.41
C ASP A 216 -10.61 -18.95 4.49
N PHE A 217 -9.86 -19.98 4.85
CA PHE A 217 -8.73 -20.48 4.08
C PHE A 217 -9.09 -20.91 2.66
N SER A 218 -10.35 -21.24 2.39
CA SER A 218 -10.80 -21.70 1.06
C SER A 218 -10.48 -20.69 -0.05
N TYR A 219 -10.48 -19.38 0.26
CA TYR A 219 -10.22 -18.31 -0.71
C TYR A 219 -8.79 -18.31 -1.26
N ILE A 220 -7.80 -18.67 -0.44
CA ILE A 220 -6.38 -18.70 -0.86
C ILE A 220 -5.91 -20.10 -1.25
N LYS A 221 -6.65 -21.14 -0.87
CA LYS A 221 -6.29 -22.56 -1.06
C LYS A 221 -5.91 -22.91 -2.50
N SER A 222 -6.60 -22.34 -3.50
CA SER A 222 -6.32 -22.61 -4.92
C SER A 222 -4.99 -22.02 -5.38
N PHE A 223 -4.42 -21.04 -4.69
CA PHE A 223 -3.13 -20.43 -5.03
C PHE A 223 -1.94 -21.13 -4.39
N LEU A 224 -2.17 -22.05 -3.47
CA LEU A 224 -1.13 -22.70 -2.69
C LEU A 224 -0.79 -24.08 -3.27
N ASP A 225 0.48 -24.46 -3.18
CA ASP A 225 0.92 -25.84 -3.43
C ASP A 225 0.49 -26.69 -2.22
N PRO A 226 -0.37 -27.71 -2.39
CA PRO A 226 -0.80 -28.57 -1.27
C PRO A 226 0.34 -29.29 -0.54
N LYS A 227 1.50 -29.45 -1.19
CA LYS A 227 2.71 -30.03 -0.61
C LYS A 227 3.70 -28.97 -0.11
N GLY A 228 3.45 -27.69 -0.38
CA GLY A 228 4.28 -26.56 0.01
C GLY A 228 4.11 -26.17 1.48
N LYS A 229 5.14 -25.51 2.04
CA LYS A 229 5.11 -24.97 3.41
C LYS A 229 4.06 -23.88 3.57
N ALA A 230 3.94 -23.02 2.56
CA ALA A 230 3.00 -21.90 2.53
C ALA A 230 1.56 -22.37 2.81
N TYR A 231 1.18 -23.57 2.35
CA TYR A 231 -0.17 -24.10 2.59
C TYR A 231 -0.53 -24.15 4.06
N ARG A 232 0.33 -24.79 4.87
CA ARG A 232 0.09 -24.96 6.32
C ARG A 232 0.31 -23.66 7.07
N GLU A 233 1.23 -22.82 6.61
CA GLU A 233 1.52 -21.52 7.21
C GLU A 233 0.35 -20.55 7.03
N SER A 234 -0.23 -20.46 5.84
CA SER A 234 -1.42 -19.64 5.60
C SER A 234 -2.61 -20.09 6.47
N GLN A 235 -2.84 -21.39 6.63
CA GLN A 235 -3.88 -21.90 7.55
C GLN A 235 -3.65 -21.44 8.99
N LYS A 236 -2.42 -21.59 9.49
CA LYS A 236 -2.05 -21.18 10.85
C LYS A 236 -2.16 -19.66 11.03
N TYR A 237 -1.75 -18.90 10.02
CA TYR A 237 -1.75 -17.45 10.06
C TYR A 237 -3.16 -16.87 10.09
N ILE A 238 -4.05 -17.33 9.19
CA ILE A 238 -5.45 -16.88 9.17
C ILE A 238 -6.11 -17.17 10.53
N LYS A 239 -5.90 -18.37 11.06
CA LYS A 239 -6.39 -18.72 12.40
C LYS A 239 -5.83 -17.80 13.48
N TYR A 240 -4.52 -17.55 13.47
CA TYR A 240 -3.86 -16.67 14.46
C TYR A 240 -4.42 -15.25 14.43
N ILE A 241 -4.59 -14.67 13.23
CA ILE A 241 -5.13 -13.32 13.04
C ILE A 241 -6.54 -13.23 13.62
N ASN A 242 -7.39 -14.22 13.34
CA ASN A 242 -8.73 -14.30 13.89
C ASN A 242 -8.73 -14.49 15.43
N ASP A 243 -7.96 -15.44 15.95
CA ASP A 243 -7.88 -15.73 17.40
C ASP A 243 -7.37 -14.52 18.20
N LYS A 244 -6.59 -13.64 17.58
CA LYS A 244 -6.06 -12.42 18.19
C LYS A 244 -6.88 -11.16 17.91
N ASN A 245 -8.01 -11.28 17.21
CA ASN A 245 -8.82 -10.15 16.76
C ASN A 245 -7.98 -9.09 16.04
N ILE A 246 -7.05 -9.55 15.19
CA ILE A 246 -6.22 -8.71 14.34
C ILE A 246 -6.94 -8.55 13.01
N SER A 247 -6.92 -7.37 12.42
CA SER A 247 -7.30 -7.16 11.02
C SER A 247 -6.13 -6.57 10.25
N GLU A 248 -6.02 -6.96 8.98
CA GLU A 248 -4.98 -6.49 8.09
C GLU A 248 -5.61 -5.92 6.82
N THR A 249 -5.01 -4.87 6.27
CA THR A 249 -5.34 -4.32 4.95
C THR A 249 -4.06 -4.18 4.15
N LEU A 250 -4.02 -4.72 2.94
CA LEU A 250 -2.91 -4.55 2.01
C LEU A 250 -2.98 -3.13 1.42
N LEU A 251 -1.96 -2.32 1.69
CA LEU A 251 -1.86 -0.93 1.26
C LEU A 251 -1.09 -0.84 -0.06
N THR A 252 0.06 -1.51 -0.11
CA THR A 252 0.92 -1.58 -1.29
C THR A 252 1.34 -3.01 -1.52
N TYR A 253 1.33 -3.42 -2.78
CA TYR A 253 1.94 -4.66 -3.24
C TYR A 253 2.71 -4.35 -4.53
N GLN A 254 3.98 -4.74 -4.58
CA GLN A 254 4.80 -4.51 -5.75
C GLN A 254 5.78 -5.66 -5.93
N VAL A 255 5.70 -6.36 -7.05
CA VAL A 255 6.70 -7.37 -7.43
C VAL A 255 7.97 -6.65 -7.91
N ASN A 256 9.07 -6.87 -7.21
CA ASN A 256 10.36 -6.21 -7.45
C ASN A 256 11.23 -6.99 -8.45
N SER A 257 11.32 -8.32 -8.29
CA SER A 257 12.11 -9.16 -9.19
C SER A 257 11.51 -10.56 -9.33
N ILE A 258 11.70 -11.16 -10.50
CA ILE A 258 11.32 -12.54 -10.81
C ILE A 258 12.57 -13.24 -11.33
N LYS A 259 12.86 -14.41 -10.77
CA LYS A 259 14.02 -15.20 -11.17
C LYS A 259 13.62 -16.66 -11.35
N LEU A 260 13.79 -17.18 -12.56
CA LEU A 260 13.70 -18.61 -12.81
C LEU A 260 14.84 -19.33 -12.08
N ILE A 261 14.51 -20.36 -11.31
CA ILE A 261 15.49 -21.21 -10.61
C ILE A 261 15.71 -22.51 -11.38
N ASN A 262 14.64 -23.07 -11.94
CA ASN A 262 14.64 -24.22 -12.84
C ASN A 262 13.31 -24.25 -13.62
N LYS A 263 13.14 -25.24 -14.50
CA LYS A 263 11.99 -25.38 -15.43
C LYS A 263 10.59 -25.18 -14.83
N ALA A 264 10.42 -25.34 -13.52
CA ALA A 264 9.13 -25.31 -12.86
C ALA A 264 9.16 -24.51 -11.54
N GLU A 265 10.22 -23.74 -11.27
CA GLU A 265 10.34 -23.00 -10.01
C GLU A 265 10.87 -21.59 -10.23
N TYR A 266 10.22 -20.63 -9.58
CA TYR A 266 10.56 -19.21 -9.62
C TYR A 266 10.80 -18.70 -8.20
N VAL A 267 11.74 -17.78 -8.07
CA VAL A 267 11.92 -16.95 -6.87
C VAL A 267 11.46 -15.54 -7.21
N VAL A 268 10.54 -15.01 -6.42
CA VAL A 268 9.95 -13.69 -6.64
C VAL A 268 10.15 -12.85 -5.40
N THR A 269 10.71 -11.65 -5.54
CA THR A 269 10.75 -10.68 -4.44
C THR A 269 9.63 -9.67 -4.60
N ALA A 270 8.94 -9.35 -3.51
CA ALA A 270 7.88 -8.36 -3.49
C ALA A 270 8.00 -7.43 -2.28
N TYR A 271 7.72 -6.15 -2.50
CA TYR A 271 7.50 -5.18 -1.46
C TYR A 271 6.01 -5.15 -1.10
N GLU A 272 5.72 -5.24 0.19
CA GLU A 272 4.36 -5.31 0.71
C GLU A 272 4.21 -4.37 1.89
N GLU A 273 3.10 -3.65 1.94
CA GLU A 273 2.77 -2.79 3.07
C GLU A 273 1.38 -3.10 3.58
N TYR A 274 1.25 -3.32 4.88
CA TYR A 274 0.01 -3.66 5.55
C TYR A 274 -0.33 -2.66 6.64
N GLY A 275 -1.59 -2.22 6.68
CA GLY A 275 -2.18 -1.62 7.87
C GLY A 275 -2.71 -2.74 8.76
N ILE A 276 -2.16 -2.89 9.96
CA ILE A 276 -2.48 -3.94 10.92
C ILE A 276 -3.13 -3.33 12.15
N THR A 277 -4.42 -3.61 12.36
CA THR A 277 -5.15 -3.25 13.57
C THR A 277 -5.15 -4.44 14.52
N TYR A 278 -4.64 -4.25 15.73
CA TYR A 278 -4.58 -5.26 16.77
C TYR A 278 -5.87 -5.27 17.59
N GLY A 279 -6.11 -6.36 18.34
CA GLY A 279 -7.33 -6.50 19.15
C GLY A 279 -7.52 -5.45 20.26
N ASP A 280 -6.47 -4.70 20.61
CA ASP A 280 -6.52 -3.54 21.50
C ASP A 280 -6.94 -2.23 20.79
N GLY A 281 -7.28 -2.30 19.50
CA GLY A 281 -7.62 -1.17 18.64
C GLY A 281 -6.40 -0.40 18.10
N THR A 282 -5.19 -0.73 18.55
CA THR A 282 -3.99 -0.07 18.05
C THR A 282 -3.75 -0.45 16.60
N THR A 283 -3.45 0.52 15.74
CA THR A 283 -3.09 0.24 14.35
C THR A 283 -1.63 0.62 14.07
N LYS A 284 -0.95 -0.20 13.25
CA LYS A 284 0.42 0.02 12.78
C LYS A 284 0.52 -0.29 11.30
N ILE A 285 1.34 0.47 10.60
CA ILE A 285 1.78 0.10 9.25
C ILE A 285 3.03 -0.76 9.40
N LYS A 286 3.09 -1.86 8.67
CA LYS A 286 4.29 -2.68 8.52
C LYS A 286 4.58 -2.91 7.06
N SER A 287 5.82 -2.68 6.69
CA SER A 287 6.31 -2.93 5.34
C SER A 287 7.28 -4.12 5.38
N PHE A 288 7.24 -4.96 4.36
CA PHE A 288 8.07 -6.15 4.24
C PHE A 288 8.65 -6.26 2.83
N ASN A 289 9.89 -6.73 2.74
CA ASN A 289 10.47 -7.18 1.48
C ASN A 289 10.54 -8.71 1.54
N ASN A 290 9.52 -9.36 1.00
CA ASN A 290 9.34 -10.80 1.07
C ASN A 290 9.93 -11.47 -0.17
N THR A 291 10.53 -12.64 0.04
CA THR A 291 11.01 -13.51 -1.05
C THR A 291 10.18 -14.78 -1.08
N TYR A 292 9.54 -15.06 -2.21
CA TYR A 292 8.62 -16.17 -2.43
C TYR A 292 9.22 -17.21 -3.35
N LYS A 293 8.88 -18.48 -3.10
CA LYS A 293 9.10 -19.59 -4.02
C LYS A 293 7.78 -20.02 -4.63
N ILE A 294 7.67 -19.92 -5.95
CA ILE A 294 6.52 -20.33 -6.75
C ILE A 294 6.89 -21.58 -7.55
N LYS A 295 5.95 -22.51 -7.69
CA LYS A 295 6.09 -23.69 -8.54
C LYS A 295 5.04 -23.72 -9.65
N VAL A 296 5.43 -24.26 -10.79
CA VAL A 296 4.51 -24.73 -11.84
C VAL A 296 4.19 -26.19 -11.52
N LEU A 297 2.94 -26.46 -11.16
CA LEU A 297 2.48 -27.82 -10.85
C LEU A 297 2.36 -28.67 -12.13
N GLU A 298 2.17 -29.98 -11.98
CA GLU A 298 2.05 -30.92 -13.12
C GLU A 298 0.91 -30.55 -14.09
N ASN A 299 -0.15 -29.92 -13.59
CA ASN A 299 -1.28 -29.43 -14.38
C ASN A 299 -1.03 -28.05 -15.03
N GLY A 300 0.20 -27.54 -14.99
CA GLY A 300 0.58 -26.23 -15.55
C GLY A 300 0.23 -25.03 -14.68
N ARG A 301 -0.44 -25.21 -13.55
CA ARG A 301 -0.87 -24.10 -12.69
C ARG A 301 0.28 -23.58 -11.82
N LEU A 302 0.42 -22.25 -11.73
CA LEU A 302 1.27 -21.61 -10.72
C LEU A 302 0.72 -21.83 -9.31
N ALA A 303 1.61 -22.08 -8.36
CA ALA A 303 1.26 -22.29 -6.97
C ALA A 303 2.36 -21.78 -6.03
N MET A 304 1.95 -21.07 -4.98
CA MET A 304 2.82 -20.59 -3.92
C MET A 304 3.28 -21.77 -3.07
N ASN A 305 4.59 -21.99 -2.98
CA ASN A 305 5.16 -23.13 -2.27
C ASN A 305 5.74 -22.74 -0.91
N GLU A 306 6.46 -21.63 -0.84
CA GLU A 306 7.18 -21.22 0.38
C GLU A 306 7.45 -19.71 0.40
N LEU A 307 7.36 -19.10 1.58
CA LEU A 307 7.97 -17.80 1.88
C LEU A 307 9.39 -18.06 2.39
N LEU A 308 10.40 -17.65 1.63
CA LEU A 308 11.82 -17.97 1.88
C LEU A 308 12.46 -17.10 2.95
N THR A 309 12.15 -15.79 2.96
CA THR A 309 12.72 -14.85 3.93
C THR A 309 11.72 -13.76 4.27
N LYS A 310 11.69 -13.37 5.55
CA LYS A 310 10.97 -12.22 6.09
C LYS A 310 12.03 -11.20 6.52
N HIS A 311 12.29 -10.19 5.69
CA HIS A 311 13.14 -9.05 6.06
C HIS A 311 12.33 -8.03 6.86
#